data_AF-A0A7S0ZY13-F1
#
_entry.id   AF-A0A7S0ZY13-F1
#
_cell.length_a   1.000
_cell.length_b   1.000
_cell.length_c   1.000
_cell.angle_alpha   90.00
_cell.angle_beta   90.00
_cell.angle_gamma   90.00
#
_symmetry.space_group_name_H-M   'P 1'
#
loop_
_entity.id
_entity.type
_entity.pdbx_description
1 polymer ?
#
loop_
_entity_poly.entity_id
_entity_poly.type
_entity_poly.pdbx_seq_one_letter_code
_entity_poly.pdbx_strand_id
1 'polypeptide(L)'
;FGSSHFGSRCVSRLPLAAQTVPRFDVAVAMAALSSHLFLATLFGTGVFALNSTMVDLSCPNIEDCVGLGGCYEADTSFLLDCMIGEAYVVESLIPNPVFLQTSCLSLGFKILTRTWTGTSVPDPCYGGWASFYATDEDAFWERYPLERFEDTWCPEWQSAVPTCYSSGSINGTQFV
;
A
#
# COMPACT_ATOMS: atom_id res chain seq x y z
N PHE A 1 -41.32 -0.58 -44.49
CA PHE A 1 -40.45 -1.66 -44.96
C PHE A 1 -39.71 -2.19 -43.74
N GLY A 2 -40.28 -3.14 -42.98
CA GLY A 2 -40.21 -4.60 -43.22
C GLY A 2 -39.01 -5.15 -42.44
N SER A 3 -39.01 -6.23 -41.65
CA SER A 3 -39.99 -7.25 -41.29
C SER A 3 -39.53 -7.90 -39.98
N SER A 4 -40.48 -8.47 -39.25
CA SER A 4 -40.35 -9.37 -38.09
C SER A 4 -39.77 -10.75 -38.46
N HIS A 5 -39.17 -11.51 -37.53
CA HIS A 5 -39.26 -12.99 -37.36
C HIS A 5 -38.38 -13.41 -36.13
N PHE A 6 -38.80 -14.08 -35.05
CA PHE A 6 -39.54 -15.32 -34.71
C PHE A 6 -38.67 -16.59 -34.52
N GLY A 7 -38.83 -17.27 -33.36
CA GLY A 7 -38.39 -18.67 -33.08
C GLY A 7 -37.77 -18.84 -31.68
N SER A 8 -38.46 -19.18 -30.59
CA SER A 8 -39.20 -20.40 -30.18
C SER A 8 -38.38 -21.70 -30.02
N ARG A 9 -38.16 -22.03 -28.74
CA ARG A 9 -38.29 -23.32 -28.01
C ARG A 9 -37.61 -24.60 -28.55
N CYS A 10 -36.87 -25.27 -27.67
CA CYS A 10 -36.91 -26.73 -27.53
C CYS A 10 -36.89 -27.14 -26.05
N VAL A 11 -37.89 -27.92 -25.67
CA VAL A 11 -38.09 -28.56 -24.36
C VAL A 11 -37.72 -30.03 -24.54
N SER A 12 -36.88 -30.59 -23.67
CA SER A 12 -36.64 -32.03 -23.61
C SER A 12 -36.76 -32.52 -22.17
N ARG A 13 -37.66 -33.50 -21.98
CA ARG A 13 -37.99 -34.19 -20.73
C ARG A 13 -37.09 -35.43 -20.52
N LEU A 14 -36.73 -35.67 -19.26
CA LEU A 14 -36.64 -36.95 -18.48
C LEU A 14 -35.89 -38.18 -19.07
N PRO A 15 -35.16 -38.94 -18.21
CA PRO A 15 -35.84 -40.01 -17.48
C PRO A 15 -35.45 -40.22 -16.01
N LEU A 16 -36.36 -40.96 -15.37
CA LEU A 16 -36.45 -41.49 -14.01
C LEU A 16 -35.43 -42.62 -13.75
N ALA A 17 -34.80 -42.65 -12.59
CA ALA A 17 -34.30 -43.88 -11.94
C ALA A 17 -34.28 -43.62 -10.41
N ALA A 18 -35.23 -44.21 -9.68
CA ALA A 18 -35.10 -45.47 -8.94
C ALA A 18 -34.47 -45.27 -7.55
N GLN A 19 -35.36 -45.32 -6.55
CA GLN A 19 -35.10 -45.18 -5.12
C GLN A 19 -34.51 -46.47 -4.53
N THR A 20 -33.61 -46.34 -3.56
CA THR A 20 -33.42 -47.35 -2.51
C THR A 20 -33.31 -46.67 -1.15
N VAL A 21 -34.20 -47.10 -0.25
CA VAL A 21 -34.41 -46.60 1.11
C VAL A 21 -33.56 -47.41 2.09
N PRO A 22 -32.82 -46.77 3.00
CA PRO A 22 -32.51 -47.38 4.29
C PRO A 22 -33.43 -46.87 5.39
N ARG A 23 -33.90 -47.85 6.17
CA ARG A 23 -34.84 -47.78 7.30
C ARG A 23 -34.35 -46.88 8.42
N PHE A 24 -35.35 -46.26 9.06
CA PHE A 24 -35.29 -45.54 10.32
C PHE A 24 -34.96 -46.48 11.49
N ASP A 25 -34.05 -46.05 12.35
CA ASP A 25 -34.11 -46.34 13.78
C ASP A 25 -34.29 -45.04 14.56
N VAL A 26 -35.33 -45.06 15.38
CA VAL A 26 -35.87 -43.95 16.16
C VAL A 26 -35.13 -43.89 17.50
N ALA A 27 -34.51 -42.75 17.80
CA ALA A 27 -34.24 -42.35 19.18
C ALA A 27 -34.52 -40.84 19.31
N VAL A 28 -35.69 -40.55 19.86
CA VAL A 28 -36.15 -39.22 20.28
C VAL A 28 -35.53 -38.90 21.64
N ALA A 29 -34.81 -37.78 21.76
CA ALA A 29 -34.60 -37.10 23.06
C ALA A 29 -34.13 -35.63 22.88
N MET A 30 -35.11 -34.73 22.78
CA MET A 30 -35.24 -33.47 23.53
C MET A 30 -33.95 -32.73 23.99
N ALA A 31 -33.63 -31.62 23.32
CA ALA A 31 -33.18 -30.35 23.94
C ALA A 31 -33.17 -29.26 22.84
N ALA A 32 -34.23 -28.48 22.71
CA ALA A 32 -34.34 -27.16 23.34
C ALA A 32 -33.28 -26.16 22.85
N LEU A 33 -33.66 -25.37 21.83
CA LEU A 33 -33.41 -23.94 21.68
C LEU A 33 -32.18 -23.36 22.41
N SER A 34 -31.01 -23.32 21.76
CA SER A 34 -29.98 -22.27 21.94
C SER A 34 -28.76 -22.54 21.05
N SER A 35 -28.87 -22.31 19.75
CA SER A 35 -27.70 -22.41 18.85
C SER A 35 -27.75 -21.41 17.69
N HIS A 36 -28.29 -20.22 17.92
CA HIS A 36 -28.21 -19.09 16.98
C HIS A 36 -27.74 -17.87 17.77
N LEU A 37 -26.42 -17.69 17.89
CA LEU A 37 -25.72 -16.41 18.12
C LEU A 37 -24.30 -16.70 18.64
N PHE A 38 -23.42 -17.12 17.74
CA PHE A 38 -22.06 -16.55 17.73
C PHE A 38 -21.75 -16.29 16.27
N LEU A 39 -22.42 -15.25 15.74
CA LEU A 39 -21.99 -14.55 14.55
C LEU A 39 -20.52 -14.16 14.75
N ALA A 40 -19.68 -14.64 13.86
CA ALA A 40 -18.49 -13.95 13.34
C ALA A 40 -17.97 -12.78 14.20
N THR A 41 -17.23 -13.06 15.27
CA THR A 41 -16.20 -12.13 15.75
C THR A 41 -14.88 -12.46 15.02
N LEU A 42 -14.92 -12.40 13.70
CA LEU A 42 -13.74 -12.35 12.85
C LEU A 42 -13.75 -10.95 12.22
N PHE A 43 -12.56 -10.37 12.06
CA PHE A 43 -12.31 -9.04 11.50
C PHE A 43 -12.39 -7.86 12.48
N GLY A 44 -11.74 -8.01 13.63
CA GLY A 44 -10.96 -6.90 14.17
C GLY A 44 -9.57 -6.89 13.54
N THR A 45 -9.46 -6.73 12.21
CA THR A 45 -8.18 -6.34 11.61
C THR A 45 -7.96 -4.88 11.99
N GLY A 46 -7.40 -4.66 13.17
CA GLY A 46 -6.68 -3.43 13.43
C GLY A 46 -5.60 -3.34 12.38
N VAL A 47 -5.82 -2.55 11.34
CA VAL A 47 -4.74 -2.05 10.50
C VAL A 47 -3.95 -1.16 11.45
N PHE A 48 -2.98 -1.75 12.13
CA PHE A 48 -1.94 -0.97 12.76
C PHE A 48 -1.20 -0.35 11.57
N ALA A 49 -1.52 0.90 11.26
CA ALA A 49 -0.65 1.76 10.48
C ALA A 49 0.63 1.90 11.31
N LEU A 50 1.51 0.92 11.16
CA LEU A 50 2.84 0.95 11.72
C LEU A 50 3.68 1.73 10.72
N ASN A 51 4.56 2.58 11.25
CA ASN A 51 5.64 3.17 10.47
C ASN A 51 6.33 2.04 9.72
N SER A 52 6.34 2.16 8.39
CA SER A 52 7.02 1.23 7.50
C SER A 52 8.19 1.92 6.86
N THR A 53 9.21 1.12 6.57
CA THR A 53 10.27 1.51 5.66
C THR A 53 9.91 1.05 4.26
N MET A 54 10.05 1.94 3.28
CA MET A 54 9.91 1.64 1.85
C MET A 54 11.27 1.73 1.15
N VAL A 55 11.66 0.66 0.49
CA VAL A 55 12.91 0.51 -0.28
C VAL A 55 12.61 -0.16 -1.62
N ASP A 56 13.57 -0.14 -2.54
CA ASP A 56 13.46 -0.90 -3.79
C ASP A 56 13.73 -2.39 -3.56
N LEU A 57 13.00 -3.26 -4.28
CA LEU A 57 13.21 -4.70 -4.25
C LEU A 57 14.65 -5.11 -4.60
N SER A 58 15.34 -4.36 -5.47
CA SER A 58 16.73 -4.62 -5.86
C SER A 58 17.77 -4.00 -4.92
N CYS A 59 17.34 -3.19 -3.94
CA CYS A 59 18.19 -2.49 -2.99
C CYS A 59 17.51 -2.46 -1.60
N PRO A 60 17.26 -3.65 -0.99
CA PRO A 60 16.54 -3.74 0.28
C PRO A 60 17.35 -3.25 1.49
N ASN A 61 18.68 -3.19 1.37
CA ASN A 61 19.62 -2.64 2.33
C ASN A 61 20.91 -2.21 1.60
N ILE A 62 21.77 -1.45 2.28
CA ILE A 62 22.97 -0.88 1.64
C ILE A 62 23.93 -1.91 1.05
N GLU A 63 24.00 -3.13 1.61
CA GLU A 63 24.92 -4.19 1.13
C GLU A 63 24.45 -4.80 -0.19
N ASP A 64 23.14 -4.83 -0.41
CA ASP A 64 22.52 -5.36 -1.63
C ASP A 64 22.37 -4.30 -2.75
N CYS A 65 22.51 -3.01 -2.43
CA CYS A 65 22.35 -1.92 -3.39
C CYS A 65 23.51 -1.83 -4.38
N VAL A 66 23.23 -1.99 -5.67
CA VAL A 66 24.19 -1.68 -6.74
C VAL A 66 24.07 -0.20 -7.12
N GLY A 67 24.76 0.66 -6.39
CA GLY A 67 24.85 2.11 -6.68
C GLY A 67 23.95 2.98 -5.78
N LEU A 68 23.32 3.99 -6.39
CA LEU A 68 22.47 4.93 -5.65
C LEU A 68 21.10 4.30 -5.39
N GLY A 69 20.72 4.21 -4.12
CA GLY A 69 19.40 3.78 -3.68
C GLY A 69 18.79 4.77 -2.70
N GLY A 70 17.48 4.64 -2.50
CA GLY A 70 16.70 5.46 -1.57
C GLY A 70 15.90 4.60 -0.59
N CYS A 71 15.64 5.15 0.58
CA CYS A 71 14.86 4.54 1.63
C CYS A 71 13.99 5.61 2.29
N TYR A 72 12.69 5.35 2.39
CA TYR A 72 11.72 6.24 3.04
C TYR A 72 11.15 5.60 4.30
N GLU A 73 10.96 6.40 5.36
CA GLU A 73 10.19 6.03 6.56
C GLU A 73 8.99 6.94 6.72
N ALA A 74 7.79 6.36 6.84
CA ALA A 74 6.56 7.06 7.19
C ALA A 74 5.46 6.04 7.56
N ASP A 75 4.27 6.53 7.87
CA ASP A 75 3.08 5.69 7.88
C ASP A 75 2.89 4.98 6.54
N THR A 76 2.58 3.68 6.60
CA THR A 76 2.42 2.85 5.39
C THR A 76 1.41 3.44 4.41
N SER A 77 0.32 4.01 4.93
CA SER A 77 -0.71 4.67 4.11
C SER A 77 -0.20 5.96 3.46
N PHE A 78 0.62 6.75 4.15
CA PHE A 78 1.27 7.91 3.53
C PHE A 78 2.16 7.48 2.35
N LEU A 79 2.97 6.43 2.54
CA LEU A 79 3.85 5.93 1.48
C LEU A 79 3.05 5.40 0.26
N LEU A 80 1.96 4.68 0.51
CA LEU A 80 1.10 4.14 -0.55
C LEU A 80 0.34 5.24 -1.29
N ASP A 81 -0.28 6.15 -0.55
CA ASP A 81 -1.23 7.11 -1.12
C ASP A 81 -0.53 8.36 -1.66
N CYS A 82 0.55 8.82 -1.01
CA CYS A 82 1.17 10.11 -1.31
C CYS A 82 2.52 10.03 -2.05
N MET A 83 3.20 8.88 -2.01
CA MET A 83 4.59 8.78 -2.51
C MET A 83 4.69 7.97 -3.80
N ILE A 84 4.12 6.77 -3.82
CA ILE A 84 4.20 5.86 -4.97
C ILE A 84 3.41 6.45 -6.15
N GLY A 85 4.10 6.64 -7.28
CA GLY A 85 3.51 7.17 -8.52
C GLY A 85 3.31 8.69 -8.55
N GLU A 86 3.66 9.38 -7.46
CA GLU A 86 3.49 10.83 -7.33
C GLU A 86 4.84 11.55 -7.22
N ALA A 87 5.79 10.99 -6.47
CA ALA A 87 7.09 11.62 -6.22
C ALA A 87 8.18 11.14 -7.18
N TYR A 88 8.76 12.05 -7.96
CA TYR A 88 9.80 11.75 -8.96
C TYR A 88 11.00 10.96 -8.40
N VAL A 89 11.48 11.30 -7.19
CA VAL A 89 12.60 10.58 -6.56
C VAL A 89 12.22 9.16 -6.17
N VAL A 90 10.97 8.93 -5.76
CA VAL A 90 10.46 7.59 -5.45
C VAL A 90 10.42 6.75 -6.72
N GLU A 91 9.87 7.28 -7.82
CA GLU A 91 9.83 6.55 -9.10
C GLU A 91 11.22 6.22 -9.63
N SER A 92 12.20 7.11 -9.42
CA SER A 92 13.55 6.90 -9.94
C SER A 92 14.44 6.01 -9.07
N LEU A 93 14.28 6.03 -7.73
CA LEU A 93 15.12 5.25 -6.81
C LEU A 93 14.45 3.98 -6.29
N ILE A 94 13.11 3.94 -6.30
CA ILE A 94 12.30 2.87 -5.75
C ILE A 94 11.22 2.44 -6.78
N PRO A 95 11.62 2.00 -7.99
CA PRO A 95 10.67 1.58 -9.02
C PRO A 95 9.87 0.32 -8.65
N ASN A 96 10.37 -0.53 -7.76
CA ASN A 96 9.72 -1.76 -7.29
C ASN A 96 9.62 -1.74 -5.75
N PRO A 97 8.70 -0.96 -5.17
CA PRO A 97 8.67 -0.74 -3.72
C PRO A 97 8.37 -2.03 -2.94
N VAL A 98 9.10 -2.23 -1.86
CA VAL A 98 8.81 -3.22 -0.81
C VAL A 98 8.76 -2.54 0.56
N PHE A 99 7.86 -3.01 1.41
CA PHE A 99 7.63 -2.46 2.75
C PHE A 99 8.20 -3.38 3.82
N LEU A 100 9.01 -2.82 4.71
CA LEU A 100 9.70 -3.53 5.79
C LEU A 100 9.34 -2.91 7.14
N GLN A 101 9.22 -3.76 8.16
CA GLN A 101 8.98 -3.35 9.56
C GLN A 101 10.32 -3.15 10.29
N THR A 102 11.09 -2.16 9.82
CA THR A 102 12.40 -1.78 10.38
C THR A 102 12.68 -0.30 10.07
N SER A 103 13.86 0.23 10.41
CA SER A 103 14.30 1.58 10.02
C SER A 103 15.32 1.59 8.87
N CYS A 104 15.31 2.60 8.03
CA CYS A 104 16.32 2.90 7.02
C CYS A 104 17.73 2.96 7.59
N LEU A 105 17.90 3.52 8.80
CA LEU A 105 19.20 3.52 9.49
C LEU A 105 19.68 2.11 9.81
N SER A 106 18.78 1.21 10.23
CA SER A 106 19.14 -0.19 10.51
C SER A 106 19.51 -0.98 9.24
N LEU A 107 19.01 -0.54 8.09
CA LEU A 107 19.35 -1.07 6.76
C LEU A 107 20.63 -0.44 6.19
N GLY A 108 21.27 0.46 6.94
CA GLY A 108 22.55 1.08 6.60
C GLY A 108 22.46 2.33 5.71
N PHE A 109 21.26 2.81 5.38
CA PHE A 109 21.09 4.07 4.65
C PHE A 109 21.46 5.27 5.53
N LYS A 110 21.80 6.39 4.88
CA LYS A 110 22.34 7.60 5.53
C LYS A 110 21.40 8.78 5.36
N ILE A 111 21.36 9.62 6.40
CA ILE A 111 20.66 10.90 6.38
C ILE A 111 21.40 11.85 5.44
N LEU A 112 20.65 12.55 4.59
CA LEU A 112 21.17 13.71 3.86
C LEU A 112 21.17 14.95 4.75
N THR A 113 22.28 15.69 4.74
CA THR A 113 22.57 16.83 5.61
C THR A 113 22.56 18.18 4.88
N ARG A 114 22.55 18.17 3.54
CA ARG A 114 22.62 19.39 2.70
C ARG A 114 21.27 20.00 2.31
N THR A 115 20.15 19.45 2.75
CA THR A 115 18.81 20.04 2.53
C THR A 115 18.69 21.43 3.15
N TRP A 116 17.77 22.30 2.70
CA TRP A 116 17.50 23.61 3.32
C TRP A 116 17.18 23.61 4.82
N THR A 117 16.68 22.50 5.38
CA THR A 117 16.45 22.31 6.82
C THR A 117 17.66 21.73 7.57
N GLY A 118 18.76 21.43 6.88
CA GLY A 118 19.96 20.76 7.41
C GLY A 118 19.81 19.25 7.68
N THR A 119 18.65 18.67 7.36
CA THR A 119 18.37 17.23 7.52
C THR A 119 17.21 16.80 6.61
N SER A 120 17.31 15.57 6.09
CA SER A 120 16.23 14.84 5.39
C SER A 120 15.38 13.98 6.33
N VAL A 121 15.56 14.15 7.65
CA VAL A 121 14.78 13.51 8.70
C VAL A 121 14.22 14.59 9.63
N PRO A 122 12.94 14.96 9.48
CA PRO A 122 12.06 14.56 8.39
C PRO A 122 12.44 15.23 7.06
N ASP A 123 11.98 14.65 5.95
CA ASP A 123 12.19 15.18 4.60
C ASP A 123 11.34 16.45 4.43
N PRO A 124 11.97 17.60 4.17
CA PRO A 124 11.27 18.87 4.16
C PRO A 124 10.36 19.05 2.94
N CYS A 125 10.51 18.21 1.90
CA CYS A 125 9.62 18.17 0.75
C CYS A 125 8.18 17.78 1.12
N TYR A 126 8.05 16.91 2.13
CA TYR A 126 6.80 16.23 2.50
C TYR A 126 6.20 16.75 3.80
N GLY A 127 6.49 17.99 4.19
CA GLY A 127 5.82 18.65 5.32
C GLY A 127 6.06 18.00 6.69
N GLY A 128 7.08 17.15 6.81
CA GLY A 128 7.37 16.40 8.03
C GLY A 128 6.80 14.98 8.08
N TRP A 129 6.02 14.56 7.07
CA TRP A 129 5.29 13.28 7.08
C TRP A 129 6.13 12.06 6.68
N ALA A 130 7.25 12.28 6.02
CA ALA A 130 8.18 11.23 5.64
C ALA A 130 9.62 11.64 5.99
N SER A 131 10.48 10.64 6.16
CA SER A 131 11.92 10.82 6.31
C SER A 131 12.62 10.09 5.16
N PHE A 132 13.67 10.69 4.59
CA PHE A 132 14.43 10.12 3.48
C PHE A 132 15.86 9.81 3.87
N TYR A 133 16.37 8.70 3.33
CA TYR A 133 17.74 8.25 3.49
C TYR A 133 18.26 7.75 2.14
N ALA A 134 19.56 7.95 1.88
CA ALA A 134 20.21 7.48 0.67
C ALA A 134 21.40 6.56 0.98
N THR A 135 21.84 5.78 0.01
CA THR A 135 23.07 4.96 0.16
C THR A 135 24.32 5.83 0.29
N ASP A 136 24.36 6.94 -0.46
CA ASP A 136 25.46 7.90 -0.47
C ASP A 136 24.95 9.32 -0.72
N GLU A 137 25.34 10.27 0.14
CA GLU A 137 24.87 11.66 0.06
C GLU A 137 25.45 12.40 -1.15
N ASP A 138 26.73 12.23 -1.44
CA ASP A 138 27.38 12.93 -2.56
C ASP A 138 26.81 12.47 -3.90
N ALA A 139 26.68 11.15 -4.09
CA ALA A 139 26.08 10.58 -5.29
C ALA A 139 24.60 10.95 -5.44
N PHE A 140 23.87 11.12 -4.32
CA PHE A 140 22.50 11.61 -4.36
C PHE A 140 22.43 13.03 -4.92
N TRP A 141 23.20 13.97 -4.35
CA TRP A 141 23.18 15.37 -4.79
C TRP A 141 23.80 15.59 -6.17
N GLU A 142 24.67 14.68 -6.64
CA GLU A 142 25.13 14.68 -8.03
C GLU A 142 24.00 14.36 -9.01
N ARG A 143 23.15 13.37 -8.68
CA ARG A 143 22.00 12.99 -9.54
C ARG A 143 20.79 13.91 -9.38
N TYR A 144 20.54 14.39 -8.18
CA TYR A 144 19.42 15.26 -7.83
C TYR A 144 19.96 16.58 -7.29
N PRO A 145 20.44 17.50 -8.15
CA PRO A 145 21.04 18.75 -7.69
C PRO A 145 20.10 19.51 -6.75
N LEU A 146 20.66 19.97 -5.63
CA LEU A 146 19.90 20.63 -4.55
C LEU A 146 19.01 21.76 -5.08
N GLU A 147 19.57 22.64 -5.91
CA GLU A 147 18.86 23.76 -6.54
C GLU A 147 17.60 23.30 -7.30
N ARG A 148 17.70 22.19 -8.06
CA ARG A 148 16.56 21.66 -8.81
C ARG A 148 15.54 20.97 -7.91
N PHE A 149 16.02 20.31 -6.86
CA PHE A 149 15.17 19.65 -5.88
C PHE A 149 14.33 20.70 -5.10
N GLU A 150 14.98 21.78 -4.65
CA GLU A 150 14.36 22.84 -3.86
C GLU A 150 13.50 23.80 -4.69
N ASP A 151 13.97 24.24 -5.86
CA ASP A 151 13.28 25.28 -6.63
C ASP A 151 12.21 24.73 -7.57
N THR A 152 12.26 23.44 -7.90
CA THR A 152 11.37 22.84 -8.90
C THR A 152 10.64 21.62 -8.38
N TRP A 153 11.33 20.52 -8.07
CA TRP A 153 10.67 19.24 -7.82
C TRP A 153 9.81 19.23 -6.56
N CYS A 154 10.29 19.79 -5.45
CA CYS A 154 9.48 19.87 -4.23
C CYS A 154 8.26 20.79 -4.39
N PRO A 155 8.38 22.03 -4.87
CA PRO A 155 7.23 22.88 -5.14
C PRO A 155 6.22 22.27 -6.11
N GLU A 156 6.69 21.60 -7.17
CA GLU A 156 5.82 20.91 -8.14
C GLU A 156 5.01 19.79 -7.47
N TRP A 157 5.67 18.92 -6.68
CA TRP A 157 4.99 17.86 -5.93
C TRP A 157 3.99 18.43 -4.91
N GLN A 158 4.39 19.44 -4.13
CA GLN A 158 3.53 20.10 -3.14
C GLN A 158 2.28 20.73 -3.78
N SER A 159 2.41 21.24 -5.01
CA SER A 159 1.31 21.80 -5.78
C SER A 159 0.40 20.72 -6.38
N ALA A 160 0.96 19.59 -6.81
CA ALA A 160 0.22 18.48 -7.41
C ALA A 160 -0.62 17.72 -6.38
N VAL A 161 -0.07 17.48 -5.18
CA VAL A 161 -0.73 16.71 -4.10
C VAL A 161 -0.75 17.50 -2.77
N PRO A 162 -1.44 18.65 -2.71
CA PRO A 162 -1.35 19.59 -1.58
C PRO A 162 -1.88 19.02 -0.26
N THR A 163 -2.78 18.02 -0.31
CA THR A 163 -3.32 17.39 0.90
C THR A 163 -2.28 16.48 1.57
N CYS A 164 -1.41 15.83 0.78
CA CYS A 164 -0.30 15.03 1.29
C CYS A 164 0.72 15.91 2.03
N TYR A 165 1.04 17.09 1.50
CA TYR A 165 1.94 18.03 2.17
C TYR A 165 1.35 18.61 3.47
N SER A 166 0.09 19.07 3.41
CA SER A 166 -0.51 19.85 4.50
C SER A 166 -1.11 19.01 5.64
N SER A 167 -1.62 17.82 5.33
CA SER A 167 -2.38 16.98 6.28
C SER A 167 -1.86 15.56 6.39
N GLY A 168 -0.87 15.20 5.57
CA GLY A 168 -0.42 13.83 5.42
C GLY A 168 -1.39 12.96 4.63
N SER A 169 -2.60 13.40 4.28
CA SER A 169 -3.65 12.51 3.77
C SER A 169 -4.13 12.85 2.36
N ILE A 170 -4.65 11.84 1.66
CA ILE A 170 -5.57 12.03 0.54
C ILE A 170 -6.97 11.69 1.08
N ASN A 171 -7.87 12.68 1.15
CA ASN A 171 -9.28 12.58 1.61
C ASN A 171 -9.60 12.87 3.10
N GLY A 172 -8.71 13.51 3.86
CA GLY A 172 -9.05 14.01 5.20
C GLY A 172 -9.11 12.93 6.29
N THR A 173 -8.71 11.70 5.96
CA THR A 173 -8.37 10.69 6.97
C THR A 173 -6.99 11.06 7.52
N GLN A 174 -6.97 11.83 8.59
CA GLN A 174 -5.72 12.27 9.21
C GLN A 174 -4.91 11.05 9.67
N PHE A 175 -3.68 10.93 9.22
CA PHE A 175 -2.72 9.98 9.78
C PHE A 175 -2.16 10.61 11.05
N VAL A 176 -2.38 9.99 12.21
CA VAL A 176 -1.98 10.48 13.54
C VAL A 176 -1.30 9.35 14.28
#